data_AF-A0AAU6EB64-F1
#
_entry.id   AF-A0AAU6EB64-F1
#
_cell.length_a   1.000
_cell.length_b   1.000
_cell.length_c   1.000
_cell.angle_alpha   90.00
_cell.angle_beta   90.00
_cell.angle_gamma   90.00
#
_symmetry.space_group_name_H-M   'P 1'
#
loop_
_entity.id
_entity.type
_entity.pdbx_description
1 polymer ?
#
loop_
_entity_poly.entity_id
_entity_poly.type
_entity_poly.pdbx_seq_one_letter_code
_entity_poly.pdbx_strand_id
1 'polypeptide(L)'
;MPRTVDGIAAALQSGRRMEFYRELGTAPLDQAETILRRWWCEAMLDTDPEADQIRKAALEGTLPVATLADVLDRRERQGLPLE
;
A
#
# COMPACT_ATOMS: atom_id res chain seq x y z
N MET A 1 4.46 5.90 -7.17
CA MET A 1 3.98 4.87 -8.12
C MET A 1 2.63 5.29 -8.70
N PRO A 2 2.38 5.22 -10.02
CA PRO A 2 1.09 5.53 -10.62
C PRO A 2 -0.04 4.60 -10.13
N ARG A 3 -1.25 5.14 -9.91
CA ARG A 3 -2.47 4.38 -9.54
C ARG A 3 -3.18 3.83 -10.79
N THR A 4 -2.46 3.07 -11.61
CA THR A 4 -2.99 2.41 -12.81
C THR A 4 -2.84 0.90 -12.70
N VAL A 5 -3.62 0.13 -13.47
CA VAL A 5 -3.53 -1.34 -13.50
C VAL A 5 -2.09 -1.79 -13.75
N ASP A 6 -1.46 -1.27 -14.81
CA ASP A 6 -0.08 -1.62 -15.17
C ASP A 6 0.94 -1.15 -14.13
N GLY A 7 0.72 0.04 -13.53
CA GLY A 7 1.59 0.57 -12.48
C GLY A 7 1.57 -0.31 -11.24
N ILE A 8 0.39 -0.78 -10.83
CA ILE A 8 0.21 -1.70 -9.71
C ILE A 8 0.86 -3.04 -10.03
N ALA A 9 0.56 -3.63 -11.20
CA ALA A 9 1.12 -4.91 -11.60
C ALA A 9 2.65 -4.90 -11.69
N ALA A 10 3.26 -3.83 -12.21
CA ALA A 10 4.72 -3.71 -12.29
C ALA A 10 5.41 -3.69 -10.93
N ALA A 11 4.77 -3.08 -9.92
CA ALA A 11 5.30 -2.96 -8.57
C ALA A 11 5.15 -4.24 -7.73
N LEU A 12 4.15 -5.08 -8.02
CA LEU A 12 3.96 -6.35 -7.34
C LEU A 12 5.05 -7.37 -7.66
N GLN A 13 5.37 -8.23 -6.70
CA GLN A 13 6.18 -9.42 -6.92
C GLN A 13 5.50 -10.38 -7.91
N SER A 14 6.29 -11.15 -8.68
CA SER A 14 5.80 -11.97 -9.81
C SER A 14 4.63 -12.90 -9.46
N GLY A 15 4.63 -13.52 -8.27
CA GLY A 15 3.54 -14.40 -7.81
C GLY A 15 2.22 -13.67 -7.55
N ARG A 16 2.27 -12.42 -7.07
CA ARG A 16 1.09 -11.62 -6.74
C ARG A 16 0.42 -10.99 -7.96
N ARG A 17 1.18 -10.75 -9.04
CA ARG A 17 0.66 -10.16 -10.29
C ARG A 17 -0.49 -10.96 -10.88
N MET A 18 -0.37 -12.29 -10.90
CA MET A 18 -1.42 -13.17 -11.42
C MET A 18 -2.66 -13.17 -10.55
N GLU A 19 -2.49 -13.06 -9.23
CA GLU A 19 -3.61 -12.95 -8.30
C GLU A 19 -4.36 -11.63 -8.48
N PHE A 20 -3.63 -10.51 -8.62
CA PHE A 20 -4.20 -9.20 -8.92
C PHE A 20 -5.05 -9.22 -10.19
N TYR A 21 -4.50 -9.73 -11.31
CA TYR A 21 -5.26 -9.79 -12.56
C TYR A 21 -6.48 -10.69 -12.46
N ARG A 22 -6.38 -11.81 -11.75
CA ARG A 22 -7.51 -12.72 -11.53
C ARG A 22 -8.61 -12.04 -10.72
N GLU A 23 -8.28 -11.40 -9.60
CA GLU A 23 -9.27 -10.73 -8.75
C GLU A 23 -9.94 -9.58 -9.50
N LEU A 24 -9.16 -8.73 -10.18
CA LEU A 24 -9.70 -7.62 -10.98
C LEU A 24 -10.57 -8.11 -12.15
N GLY A 25 -10.17 -9.18 -12.85
CA GLY A 25 -10.88 -9.70 -14.01
C GLY A 25 -12.15 -10.51 -13.68
N THR A 26 -12.30 -10.97 -12.44
CA THR A 26 -13.47 -11.76 -11.99
C THR A 26 -14.45 -10.95 -11.16
N ALA A 27 -14.05 -9.78 -10.67
CA ALA A 27 -14.89 -8.96 -9.83
C ALA A 27 -15.99 -8.24 -10.61
N PRO A 28 -17.15 -7.99 -9.97
CA PRO A 28 -18.14 -7.04 -10.45
C PRO A 28 -17.54 -5.65 -10.71
N LEU A 29 -18.03 -4.96 -11.74
CA LEU A 29 -17.47 -3.66 -12.16
C LEU A 29 -17.56 -2.59 -11.05
N ASP A 30 -18.61 -2.63 -10.23
CA ASP A 30 -18.81 -1.75 -9.08
C ASP A 30 -17.80 -2.00 -7.94
N GLN A 31 -17.08 -3.11 -7.95
CA GLN A 31 -16.02 -3.43 -6.98
C GLN A 31 -14.61 -3.14 -7.51
N ALA A 32 -14.46 -2.85 -8.80
CA ALA A 32 -13.16 -2.67 -9.44
C ALA A 32 -12.30 -1.60 -8.77
N GLU A 33 -12.88 -0.46 -8.41
CA GLU A 33 -12.15 0.62 -7.72
C GLU A 33 -11.63 0.19 -6.34
N THR A 34 -12.45 -0.54 -5.57
CA THR A 34 -12.07 -1.02 -4.24
C THR A 34 -10.90 -2.01 -4.33
N ILE A 35 -10.95 -2.91 -5.31
CA ILE A 35 -9.88 -3.88 -5.59
C ILE A 35 -8.62 -3.15 -6.02
N LEU A 36 -8.71 -2.19 -6.94
CA LEU A 36 -7.57 -1.38 -7.37
C LEU A 36 -6.94 -0.62 -6.20
N ARG A 37 -7.75 -0.02 -5.32
CA ARG A 37 -7.25 0.70 -4.15
C ARG A 37 -6.53 -0.23 -3.17
N ARG A 38 -7.09 -1.41 -2.91
CA ARG A 38 -6.46 -2.43 -2.05
C ARG A 38 -5.11 -2.87 -2.63
N TRP A 39 -5.09 -3.30 -3.89
CA TRP A 39 -3.87 -3.77 -4.54
C TRP A 39 -2.82 -2.67 -4.70
N TRP A 40 -3.25 -1.43 -4.85
CA TRP A 40 -2.33 -0.28 -4.81
C TRP A 40 -1.64 -0.15 -3.45
N CYS A 41 -2.36 -0.27 -2.34
CA CYS A 41 -1.77 -0.25 -1.00
C CYS A 41 -0.77 -1.41 -0.81
N GLU A 42 -1.13 -2.60 -1.26
CA GLU A 42 -0.23 -3.77 -1.20
C GLU A 42 1.02 -3.55 -2.05
N ALA A 43 0.89 -3.01 -3.26
CA ALA A 43 2.01 -2.68 -4.13
C ALA A 43 2.93 -1.60 -3.54
N MET A 44 2.37 -0.60 -2.83
CA MET A 44 3.21 0.39 -2.12
C MET A 44 4.06 -0.28 -1.05
N LEU A 45 3.49 -1.20 -0.28
CA LEU A 45 4.23 -1.94 0.75
C LEU A 45 5.30 -2.83 0.14
N ASP A 46 5.03 -3.49 -0.99
CA ASP A 46 6.02 -4.31 -1.69
C ASP A 46 7.20 -3.49 -2.23
N THR A 47 7.02 -2.20 -2.52
CA THR A 47 8.08 -1.29 -2.98
C THR A 47 8.86 -0.62 -1.85
N ASP A 48 8.40 -0.72 -0.61
CA ASP A 48 9.06 -0.08 0.53
C ASP A 48 10.29 -0.90 0.93
N PRO A 49 11.52 -0.32 0.85
CA PRO A 49 12.74 -1.05 1.23
C PRO A 49 12.76 -1.46 2.71
N GLU A 50 11.95 -0.81 3.56
CA GLU A 50 11.83 -1.13 4.98
C GLU A 50 10.67 -2.09 5.28
N ALA A 51 9.92 -2.55 4.27
CA ALA A 51 8.70 -3.34 4.45
C ALA A 51 8.87 -4.56 5.36
N ASP A 52 9.95 -5.33 5.18
CA ASP A 52 10.22 -6.51 5.99
C ASP A 52 10.56 -6.15 7.45
N GLN A 53 11.27 -5.04 7.65
CA GLN A 53 11.58 -4.55 9.00
C GLN A 53 10.32 -4.04 9.71
N ILE A 54 9.50 -3.26 9.02
CA ILE A 54 8.22 -2.75 9.53
C ILE A 54 7.28 -3.91 9.84
N ARG A 55 7.18 -4.90 8.95
CA ARG A 55 6.35 -6.11 9.17
C ARG A 55 6.83 -6.88 10.39
N LYS A 56 8.14 -7.09 10.52
CA LYS A 56 8.73 -7.75 11.69
C LYS A 56 8.40 -6.98 12.98
N ALA A 57 8.63 -5.67 13.01
CA ALA A 57 8.32 -4.83 14.16
C ALA A 57 6.82 -4.84 14.51
N ALA A 58 5.93 -4.89 13.52
CA ALA A 58 4.49 -5.04 13.73
C ALA A 58 4.13 -6.37 14.41
N LEU A 59 4.70 -7.48 13.92
CA LEU A 59 4.47 -8.82 14.48
C LEU A 59 5.07 -8.97 15.89
N GLU A 60 6.20 -8.31 16.15
CA GLU A 60 6.86 -8.29 17.47
C GLU A 60 6.24 -7.27 18.44
N GLY A 61 5.33 -6.41 17.98
CA GLY A 61 4.71 -5.38 18.80
C GLY A 61 5.66 -4.23 19.18
N THR A 62 6.70 -3.99 18.37
CA THR A 62 7.78 -3.03 18.62
C THR A 62 7.72 -1.80 17.72
N LEU A 63 6.60 -1.59 17.02
CA LEU A 63 6.43 -0.39 16.20
C LEU A 63 6.55 0.88 17.06
N PRO A 64 7.25 1.92 16.57
CA PRO A 64 7.31 3.20 17.25
C PRO A 64 5.90 3.76 17.45
N VAL A 65 5.57 4.10 18.69
CA VAL A 65 4.35 4.86 18.99
C VAL A 65 4.60 6.34 18.77
N ALA A 66 3.62 7.01 18.18
CA ALA A 66 3.63 8.46 18.00
C ALA A 66 2.24 8.98 18.35
N THR A 67 2.17 10.20 18.87
CA THR A 67 0.87 10.86 19.03
C THR A 67 0.33 11.27 17.66
N LEU A 68 -0.99 11.48 17.56
CA LEU A 68 -1.59 12.01 16.34
C LEU A 68 -0.98 13.37 15.96
N ALA A 69 -0.66 14.20 16.95
CA ALA A 69 0.02 15.49 16.74
C ALA A 69 1.40 15.30 16.08
N ASP A 70 2.22 14.37 16.57
CA ASP A 70 3.53 14.08 15.98
C ASP A 70 3.43 13.62 14.51
N VAL A 71 2.38 12.87 14.19
CA VAL A 71 2.11 12.40 12.83
C VAL A 71 1.71 13.56 11.92
N LEU A 72 0.84 14.45 12.38
CA LEU A 72 0.39 15.63 11.63
C LEU A 72 1.57 16.58 11.35
N ASP A 73 2.36 16.91 12.38
CA ASP A 73 3.56 17.75 12.27
C ASP A 73 4.57 17.18 11.28
N ARG A 74 4.74 15.85 11.28
CA ARG A 74 5.61 15.17 10.32
C ARG A 74 5.09 15.27 8.89
N ARG A 75 3.79 15.11 8.68
CA ARG A 75 3.17 15.22 7.34
C ARG A 75 3.25 16.64 6.79
N GLU A 76 3.00 17.64 7.64
CA GLU A 76 3.12 19.05 7.26
C GLU A 76 4.55 19.40 6.83
N ARG A 77 5.56 18.98 7.62
CA ARG A 77 6.98 19.16 7.25
C ARG A 77 7.37 18.46 5.95
N GLN A 78 6.68 17.40 5.57
CA GLN A 78 6.90 16.65 4.33
C GLN A 78 6.05 17.17 3.15
N GLY A 79 5.21 18.19 3.37
CA GLY A 79 4.31 18.72 2.34
C GLY A 79 3.23 17.72 1.90
N LEU A 80 2.89 16.74 2.74
CA LEU A 80 1.89 15.73 2.45
C LEU A 80 0.49 16.23 2.83
N PRO A 81 -0.55 15.91 2.04
CA PRO A 81 -1.93 16.30 2.36
C PRO A 81 -2.40 15.66 3.68
N LEU A 82 -3.24 16.42 4.40
CA LEU A 82 -3.81 16.08 5.71
C LEU A 82 -5.30 15.66 5.64
N GLU A 83 -5.81 15.45 4.43
CA GLU A 83 -7.23 15.12 4.14
C GLU A 83 -7.71 13.83 4.80
#